data_AF-H3H4P8-F1
#
_entry.id   AF-H3H4P8-F1
#
_cell.length_a   1.000
_cell.length_b   1.000
_cell.length_c   1.000
_cell.angle_alpha   90.00
_cell.angle_beta   90.00
_cell.angle_gamma   90.00
#
_symmetry.space_group_name_H-M   'P 1'
#
loop_
_entity.id
_entity.type
_entity.pdbx_description
1 polymer ?
#
loop_
_entity_poly.entity_id
_entity_poly.type
_entity_poly.pdbx_seq_one_letter_code
_entity_poly.pdbx_strand_id
1 'polypeptide(L)'
;MQKAAIQGVGRFSAVSGLKINVAKSSAIALGPGGEQQQDIHTEANEAAEDKEEEDREQEVAVTEEVRYLGHIAGPRDTTEEAWKKAYGTLTVQLALADLKTNTVAQRALIATAVIVPKLLYVARNAWPTDDIIKVADLRIRNFVWHASFAAPESAPIGWVKRELAEQPTSNGGVGIPSIQTELLAMSATMVGKWGLSQNPQIQ
;
A
#
# COMPACT_ATOMS: atom_id res chain seq x y z
N MET A 1 -3.27 22.38 -18.39
CA MET A 1 -4.29 21.30 -18.47
C MET A 1 -5.27 21.29 -17.28
N GLN A 2 -4.82 21.54 -16.05
CA GLN A 2 -5.68 21.49 -14.85
C GLN A 2 -6.94 22.38 -14.92
N LYS A 3 -6.81 23.66 -15.31
CA LYS A 3 -7.96 24.57 -15.47
C LYS A 3 -9.01 24.04 -16.46
N ALA A 4 -8.58 23.44 -17.57
CA ALA A 4 -9.49 22.85 -18.56
C ALA A 4 -10.21 21.60 -18.02
N ALA A 5 -9.53 20.77 -17.23
CA ALA A 5 -10.13 19.61 -16.59
C ALA A 5 -11.19 20.02 -15.56
N ILE A 6 -10.88 21.01 -14.71
CA ILE A 6 -11.83 21.55 -13.71
C ILE A 6 -13.05 22.16 -14.40
N GLN A 7 -12.85 22.91 -15.48
CA GLN A 7 -13.96 23.45 -16.29
C GLN A 7 -14.83 22.34 -16.90
N GLY A 8 -14.21 21.27 -17.40
CA GLY A 8 -14.90 20.10 -17.92
C GLY A 8 -15.76 19.40 -16.87
N VAL A 9 -15.21 19.17 -15.67
CA VAL A 9 -15.98 18.59 -14.56
C VAL A 9 -17.06 19.55 -14.08
N GLY A 10 -16.82 20.87 -14.07
CA GLY A 10 -17.84 21.87 -13.75
C GLY A 10 -19.07 21.80 -14.65
N ARG A 11 -18.87 21.59 -15.97
CA ARG A 11 -19.98 21.36 -16.91
C ARG A 11 -20.75 20.08 -16.62
N PHE A 12 -20.06 18.99 -16.30
CA PHE A 12 -20.70 17.73 -15.88
C PHE A 12 -21.45 17.87 -14.55
N SER A 13 -20.87 18.59 -13.59
CA SER A 13 -21.46 18.91 -12.29
C SER A 13 -22.76 19.70 -12.45
N ALA A 14 -22.82 20.65 -13.39
CA ALA A 14 -24.02 21.42 -13.69
C ALA A 14 -25.18 20.54 -14.21
N VAL A 15 -24.88 19.49 -14.98
CA VAL A 15 -25.89 18.56 -15.52
C VAL A 15 -26.28 17.47 -14.52
N SER A 16 -25.31 16.96 -13.76
CA SER A 16 -25.50 15.82 -12.83
C SER A 16 -25.95 16.24 -11.42
N GLY A 17 -25.78 17.51 -11.04
CA GLY A 17 -25.99 17.98 -9.67
C GLY A 17 -24.91 17.53 -8.67
N LEU A 18 -23.89 16.78 -9.11
CA LEU A 18 -22.79 16.30 -8.27
C LEU A 18 -21.69 17.36 -8.16
N LYS A 19 -21.12 17.56 -6.97
CA LYS A 19 -20.00 18.48 -6.73
C LYS A 19 -18.70 17.73 -6.47
N ILE A 20 -17.59 18.26 -6.98
CA ILE A 20 -16.25 17.77 -6.63
C ILE A 20 -15.98 18.04 -5.15
N ASN A 21 -15.40 17.05 -4.46
CA ASN A 21 -14.79 17.28 -3.16
C ASN A 21 -13.34 17.75 -3.36
N VAL A 22 -13.14 19.07 -3.37
CA VAL A 22 -11.83 19.69 -3.62
C VAL A 22 -10.80 19.23 -2.59
N ALA A 23 -11.20 19.04 -1.32
CA ALA A 23 -10.32 18.58 -0.25
C ALA A 23 -9.80 17.14 -0.42
N LYS A 24 -10.49 16.31 -1.22
CA LYS A 24 -10.06 14.94 -1.58
C LYS A 24 -9.50 14.85 -3.00
N SER A 25 -9.48 15.96 -3.72
CA SER A 25 -9.01 16.04 -5.09
C SER A 25 -7.61 16.60 -5.09
N SER A 26 -6.77 16.08 -5.98
CA SER A 26 -5.38 16.48 -6.07
C SER A 26 -4.88 16.24 -7.49
N ALA A 27 -4.09 17.18 -8.00
CA ALA A 27 -3.41 17.04 -9.27
C ALA A 27 -2.01 16.45 -9.01
N ILE A 28 -1.65 15.39 -9.74
CA ILE A 28 -0.33 14.78 -9.70
C ILE A 28 0.27 14.76 -11.11
N ALA A 29 1.58 14.95 -11.20
CA ALA A 29 2.31 14.74 -12.44
C ALA A 29 2.70 13.26 -12.55
N LEU A 30 2.28 12.60 -13.63
CA LEU A 30 2.69 11.23 -13.96
C LEU A 30 3.60 11.30 -15.18
N GLY A 31 4.92 11.25 -14.96
CA GLY A 31 5.93 11.22 -16.03
C GLY A 31 7.20 12.03 -15.74
N PRO A 32 8.27 11.87 -16.56
CA PRO A 32 9.61 12.44 -16.33
C PRO A 32 9.70 13.98 -16.46
N GLY A 33 8.59 14.69 -16.62
CA GLY A 33 8.54 16.16 -16.67
C GLY A 33 8.36 16.83 -15.30
N GLY A 34 8.25 16.07 -14.20
CA GLY A 34 8.03 16.60 -12.85
C GLY A 34 9.30 17.02 -12.10
N GLU A 35 10.49 16.77 -12.65
CA GLU A 35 11.76 16.93 -11.94
C GLU A 35 12.30 18.37 -11.89
N GLN A 36 11.69 19.34 -12.58
CA GLN A 36 12.25 20.69 -12.73
C GLN A 36 11.53 21.81 -11.98
N GLN A 37 10.53 21.53 -11.14
CA GLN A 37 9.79 22.57 -10.43
C GLN A 37 10.08 22.55 -8.91
N GLN A 38 11.36 22.60 -8.53
CA GLN A 38 11.77 22.66 -7.11
C GLN A 38 12.23 24.04 -6.60
N ASP A 39 12.29 25.09 -7.42
CA ASP A 39 12.76 26.41 -6.95
C ASP A 39 11.76 27.53 -7.23
N ILE A 40 10.62 27.59 -6.52
CA ILE A 40 9.97 28.88 -6.22
C ILE A 40 9.43 28.85 -4.79
N HIS A 41 10.22 29.44 -3.90
CA HIS A 41 9.92 30.03 -2.61
C HIS A 41 8.43 30.09 -2.20
N THR A 42 8.08 29.36 -1.13
CA THR A 42 6.96 29.72 -0.24
C THR A 42 7.40 30.92 0.60
N GLU A 43 7.25 32.13 0.08
CA GLU A 43 7.21 33.32 0.93
C GLU A 43 5.79 33.54 1.42
N ALA A 44 5.65 33.50 2.74
CA ALA A 44 4.45 33.85 3.46
C ALA A 44 4.12 35.33 3.21
N ASN A 45 2.97 35.60 2.59
CA ASN A 45 2.38 36.93 2.60
C ASN A 45 1.19 36.94 3.57
N GLU A 46 1.48 37.41 4.79
CA GLU A 46 0.50 38.05 5.66
C GLU A 46 0.22 39.46 5.10
N ALA A 47 -1.03 39.72 4.69
CA ALA A 47 -1.81 40.93 5.00
C ALA A 47 -2.95 41.21 4.00
N ALA A 48 -4.03 41.76 4.58
CA ALA A 48 -5.06 42.65 4.00
C ALA A 48 -6.36 42.02 3.42
N GLU A 49 -7.33 41.92 4.34
CA GLU A 49 -8.71 42.44 4.31
C GLU A 49 -9.46 42.67 2.98
N ASP A 50 -10.68 42.10 2.98
CA ASP A 50 -11.94 42.56 2.37
C ASP A 50 -11.99 42.89 0.88
N LYS A 51 -12.60 41.96 0.10
CA LYS A 51 -13.74 42.25 -0.81
C LYS A 51 -14.30 40.99 -1.49
N GLU A 52 -15.63 40.89 -1.40
CA GLU A 52 -16.61 40.37 -2.37
C GLU A 52 -16.58 38.87 -2.76
N GLU A 53 -17.71 38.21 -2.47
CA GLU A 53 -18.06 36.84 -2.85
C GLU A 53 -18.27 36.73 -4.38
N GLU A 54 -17.22 36.48 -5.14
CA GLU A 54 -17.34 36.01 -6.53
C GLU A 54 -16.26 34.97 -6.82
N ASP A 55 -16.71 33.80 -7.29
CA ASP A 55 -15.92 32.67 -7.79
C ASP A 55 -14.66 32.31 -6.99
N ARG A 56 -14.84 31.55 -5.90
CA ARG A 56 -13.74 30.72 -5.37
C ARG A 56 -13.32 29.76 -6.48
N GLU A 57 -12.32 30.14 -7.26
CA GLU A 57 -11.59 29.24 -8.15
C GLU A 57 -11.27 28.02 -7.30
N GLN A 58 -11.92 26.89 -7.59
CA GLN A 58 -11.72 25.64 -6.85
C GLN A 58 -10.34 25.11 -7.23
N GLU A 59 -9.31 25.69 -6.63
CA GLU A 59 -7.94 25.31 -6.89
C GLU A 59 -7.66 23.98 -6.21
N VAL A 60 -7.49 22.95 -7.04
CA VAL A 60 -7.14 21.61 -6.60
C VAL A 60 -5.65 21.60 -6.25
N ALA A 61 -5.30 21.14 -5.05
CA ALA A 61 -3.91 21.09 -4.62
C ALA A 61 -3.06 20.24 -5.56
N VAL A 62 -1.89 20.74 -5.93
CA VAL A 62 -0.88 19.97 -6.65
C VAL A 62 -0.03 19.25 -5.61
N THR A 63 0.00 17.93 -5.68
CA THR A 63 0.75 17.08 -4.74
C THR A 63 1.70 16.18 -5.52
N GLU A 64 2.79 15.76 -4.90
CA GLU A 64 3.72 14.83 -5.56
C GLU A 64 3.17 13.40 -5.58
N GLU A 65 2.48 12.97 -4.52
CA GLU A 65 1.95 11.61 -4.39
C GLU A 65 0.52 11.59 -3.86
N VAL A 66 -0.28 10.65 -4.37
CA VAL A 66 -1.69 10.49 -4.02
C VAL A 66 -2.03 9.03 -3.81
N ARG A 67 -2.93 8.77 -2.86
CA ARG A 67 -3.50 7.44 -2.68
C ARG A 67 -4.64 7.21 -3.67
N TYR A 68 -4.47 6.27 -4.58
CA TYR A 68 -5.50 5.83 -5.52
C TYR A 68 -5.78 4.33 -5.32
N LEU A 69 -7.04 4.00 -5.01
CA LEU A 69 -7.50 2.62 -4.73
C LEU A 69 -6.66 1.87 -3.67
N GLY A 70 -6.02 2.58 -2.74
CA GLY A 70 -5.20 1.97 -1.69
C GLY A 70 -3.74 1.76 -2.05
N HIS A 71 -3.33 2.10 -3.27
CA HIS A 71 -1.92 2.22 -3.67
C HIS A 71 -1.49 3.68 -3.71
N ILE A 72 -0.18 3.90 -3.71
CA ILE A 72 0.40 5.23 -3.82
C ILE A 72 0.83 5.42 -5.26
N ALA A 73 0.29 6.47 -5.89
CA ALA A 73 0.66 6.90 -7.22
C ALA A 73 1.43 8.21 -7.11
N GLY A 74 2.55 8.28 -7.82
CA GLY A 74 3.42 9.44 -7.90
C GLY A 74 4.47 9.23 -8.99
N PRO A 75 5.24 10.28 -9.35
CA PRO A 75 6.28 10.18 -10.36
C PRO A 75 7.54 9.44 -9.86
N ARG A 76 7.73 9.36 -8.53
CA ARG A 76 8.87 8.68 -7.89
C ARG A 76 8.56 7.20 -7.61
N ASP A 77 9.59 6.45 -7.21
CA ASP A 77 9.39 5.10 -6.69
C ASP A 77 8.62 5.17 -5.36
N THR A 78 7.36 4.73 -5.38
CA THR A 78 6.45 4.77 -4.24
C THR A 78 6.50 3.49 -3.39
N THR A 79 7.44 2.59 -3.67
CA THR A 79 7.46 1.25 -3.08
C THR A 79 7.58 1.29 -1.56
N GLU A 80 8.60 1.96 -1.02
CA GLU A 80 8.82 2.00 0.43
C GLU A 80 7.62 2.60 1.18
N GLU A 81 7.07 3.70 0.65
CA GLU A 81 5.90 4.34 1.22
C GLU A 81 4.68 3.41 1.22
N ALA A 82 4.45 2.68 0.12
CA ALA A 82 3.29 1.80 -0.03
C ALA A 82 3.34 0.68 1.01
N TRP A 83 4.52 0.08 1.20
CA TRP A 83 4.76 -0.94 2.21
C TRP A 83 4.67 -0.37 3.63
N LYS A 84 5.21 0.81 3.90
CA LYS A 84 5.09 1.48 5.21
C LYS A 84 3.64 1.75 5.59
N LYS A 85 2.82 2.25 4.65
CA LYS A 85 1.38 2.49 4.86
C LYS A 85 0.62 1.17 5.06
N ALA A 86 1.02 0.10 4.35
CA ALA A 86 0.45 -1.23 4.54
C ALA A 86 0.75 -1.77 5.95
N TYR A 87 2.00 -1.65 6.41
CA TYR A 87 2.38 -2.04 7.78
C TYR A 87 1.59 -1.27 8.83
N GLY A 88 1.50 0.05 8.71
CA GLY A 88 0.72 0.87 9.66
C GLY A 88 -0.75 0.46 9.72
N THR A 89 -1.36 0.17 8.57
CA THR A 89 -2.74 -0.31 8.51
C THR A 89 -2.90 -1.65 9.23
N LEU A 90 -2.01 -2.60 8.96
CA LEU A 90 -2.02 -3.93 9.58
C LEU A 90 -1.76 -3.85 11.09
N THR A 91 -0.83 -3.00 11.54
CA THR A 91 -0.58 -2.79 12.97
C THR A 91 -1.84 -2.34 13.69
N VAL A 92 -2.59 -1.37 13.14
CA VAL A 92 -3.85 -0.91 13.74
C VAL A 92 -4.92 -2.00 13.71
N GLN A 93 -5.09 -2.68 12.57
CA GLN A 93 -6.09 -3.74 12.42
C GLN A 93 -5.85 -4.91 13.37
N LEU A 94 -4.59 -5.34 13.52
CA LEU A 94 -4.23 -6.45 14.39
C LEU A 94 -4.28 -6.05 15.86
N ALA A 95 -3.91 -4.82 16.22
CA ALA A 95 -4.08 -4.32 17.60
C ALA A 95 -5.56 -4.30 18.03
N LEU A 96 -6.47 -3.93 17.14
CA LEU A 96 -7.92 -4.02 17.40
C LEU A 96 -8.40 -5.47 17.51
N ALA A 97 -7.78 -6.40 16.78
CA ALA A 97 -8.11 -7.83 16.83
C ALA A 97 -7.52 -8.56 18.05
N ASP A 98 -6.44 -8.03 18.64
CA ASP A 98 -5.72 -8.61 19.78
C ASP A 98 -6.50 -8.56 21.11
N LEU A 99 -7.60 -7.81 21.16
CA LEU A 99 -8.61 -7.91 22.22
C LEU A 99 -9.20 -9.34 22.35
N LYS A 100 -8.98 -10.20 21.37
CA LYS A 100 -9.30 -11.64 21.43
C LYS A 100 -8.03 -12.42 21.77
N THR A 101 -8.09 -13.23 22.82
CA THR A 101 -7.01 -14.16 23.18
C THR A 101 -6.77 -15.18 22.06
N ASN A 102 -5.69 -14.99 21.29
CA ASN A 102 -5.33 -15.86 20.17
C ASN A 102 -4.13 -16.74 20.54
N THR A 103 -4.17 -18.03 20.20
CA THR A 103 -3.01 -18.94 20.29
C THR A 103 -2.04 -18.70 19.13
N VAL A 104 -0.81 -19.23 19.21
CA VAL A 104 0.18 -19.18 18.12
C VAL A 104 -0.41 -19.71 16.80
N ALA A 105 -1.09 -20.86 16.86
CA ALA A 105 -1.71 -21.47 15.68
C ALA A 105 -2.82 -20.58 15.08
N GLN A 106 -3.65 -19.95 15.91
CA GLN A 106 -4.66 -19.00 15.44
C GLN A 106 -4.01 -17.76 14.83
N ARG A 107 -2.93 -17.25 15.40
CA ARG A 107 -2.19 -16.11 14.82
C ARG A 107 -1.53 -16.47 13.50
N ALA A 108 -1.02 -17.70 13.33
CA ALA A 108 -0.53 -18.17 12.04
C ALA A 108 -1.66 -18.18 10.99
N LEU A 109 -2.86 -18.66 11.34
CA LEU A 109 -4.03 -18.58 10.46
C LEU A 109 -4.44 -17.13 10.13
N ILE A 110 -4.40 -16.22 11.10
CA ILE A 110 -4.67 -14.79 10.89
C ILE A 110 -3.61 -14.18 9.95
N ALA A 111 -2.33 -14.52 10.13
CA ALA A 111 -1.27 -14.05 9.26
C ALA A 111 -1.53 -14.47 7.81
N THR A 112 -1.89 -15.73 7.59
CA THR A 112 -2.22 -16.27 6.26
C THR A 112 -3.49 -15.64 5.67
N ALA A 113 -4.52 -15.41 6.48
CA ALA A 113 -5.82 -14.92 5.99
C ALA A 113 -5.91 -13.40 5.86
N VAL A 114 -5.10 -12.63 6.60
CA VAL A 114 -5.23 -11.17 6.69
C VAL A 114 -3.94 -10.46 6.27
N ILE A 115 -2.80 -10.87 6.82
CA ILE A 115 -1.52 -10.17 6.58
C ILE A 115 -1.03 -10.45 5.16
N VAL A 116 -0.90 -11.72 4.79
CA VAL A 116 -0.37 -12.13 3.48
C VAL A 116 -1.18 -11.52 2.33
N PRO A 117 -2.53 -11.60 2.28
CA PRO A 117 -3.29 -11.03 1.19
C PRO A 117 -3.13 -9.51 1.07
N LYS A 118 -3.03 -8.81 2.21
CA LYS A 118 -2.81 -7.36 2.21
C LYS A 118 -1.45 -6.99 1.65
N LEU A 119 -0.40 -7.73 2.01
CA LEU A 119 0.95 -7.49 1.52
C LEU A 119 1.12 -7.90 0.05
N LEU A 120 0.54 -9.03 -0.38
CA LEU A 120 0.54 -9.44 -1.79
C LEU A 120 -0.20 -8.43 -2.69
N TYR A 121 -1.29 -7.85 -2.20
CA TYR A 121 -2.00 -6.77 -2.89
C TYR A 121 -1.07 -5.57 -3.17
N VAL A 122 -0.29 -5.16 -2.17
CA VAL A 122 0.68 -4.06 -2.31
C VAL A 122 1.82 -4.46 -3.24
N ALA A 123 2.39 -5.65 -3.04
CA ALA A 123 3.48 -6.18 -3.85
C ALA A 123 3.16 -6.22 -5.36
N ARG A 124 1.90 -6.46 -5.72
CA ARG A 124 1.45 -6.46 -7.12
C ARG A 124 1.62 -5.11 -7.82
N ASN A 125 1.59 -4.01 -7.06
CA ASN A 125 1.65 -2.65 -7.60
C ASN A 125 2.97 -1.94 -7.25
N ALA A 126 3.60 -2.35 -6.15
CA ALA A 126 4.86 -1.83 -5.63
C ALA A 126 5.73 -3.03 -5.24
N TRP A 127 6.47 -3.57 -6.21
CA TRP A 127 7.24 -4.80 -6.02
C TRP A 127 8.35 -4.58 -4.98
N PRO A 128 8.45 -5.40 -3.93
CA PRO A 128 9.36 -5.14 -2.82
C PRO A 128 10.82 -5.45 -3.18
N THR A 129 11.74 -4.74 -2.51
CA THR A 129 13.15 -5.12 -2.43
C THR A 129 13.36 -6.24 -1.39
N ASP A 130 14.52 -6.90 -1.44
CA ASP A 130 14.85 -7.97 -0.50
C ASP A 130 14.81 -7.53 0.97
N ASP A 131 15.16 -6.27 1.25
CA ASP A 131 15.12 -5.74 2.61
C ASP A 131 13.69 -5.53 3.10
N ILE A 132 12.78 -5.07 2.23
CA ILE A 132 11.35 -5.00 2.55
C ILE A 132 10.79 -6.39 2.83
N ILE A 133 11.17 -7.40 2.05
CA ILE A 133 10.76 -8.80 2.26
C ILE A 133 11.25 -9.32 3.62
N LYS A 134 12.51 -9.09 3.97
CA LYS A 134 13.06 -9.48 5.28
C LYS A 134 12.29 -8.84 6.43
N VAL A 135 12.01 -7.54 6.34
CA VAL A 135 11.23 -6.80 7.35
C VAL A 135 9.81 -7.35 7.45
N ALA A 136 9.15 -7.65 6.32
CA ALA A 136 7.81 -8.25 6.30
C ALA A 136 7.79 -9.61 7.03
N ASP A 137 8.73 -10.49 6.68
CA ASP A 137 8.87 -11.82 7.30
C ASP A 137 9.16 -11.74 8.80
N LEU A 138 9.98 -10.76 9.23
CA LEU A 138 10.24 -10.53 10.65
C LEU A 138 8.98 -10.05 11.39
N ARG A 139 8.21 -9.13 10.80
CA ARG A 139 6.94 -8.64 11.37
C ARG A 139 5.90 -9.75 11.49
N ILE A 140 5.78 -10.61 10.48
CA ILE A 140 4.86 -11.76 10.53
C ILE A 140 5.25 -12.71 11.66
N ARG A 141 6.54 -13.06 11.76
CA ARG A 141 7.02 -13.93 12.84
C ARG A 141 6.83 -13.30 14.21
N ASN A 142 7.11 -12.00 14.35
CA ASN A 142 6.87 -11.27 15.58
C ASN A 142 5.39 -11.31 15.98
N PHE A 143 4.48 -11.16 15.01
CA PHE A 143 3.06 -11.27 15.25
C PHE A 143 2.65 -12.69 15.69
N VAL A 144 3.13 -13.72 14.99
CA VAL A 144 2.78 -15.10 15.36
C VAL A 144 3.31 -15.49 16.73
N TRP A 145 4.52 -15.07 17.11
CA TRP A 145 5.11 -15.45 18.41
C TRP A 145 4.67 -14.55 19.56
N HIS A 146 4.60 -13.24 19.34
CA HIS A 146 4.43 -12.23 20.40
C HIS A 146 3.14 -11.41 20.26
N ALA A 147 2.24 -11.76 19.33
CA ALA A 147 1.00 -11.03 19.05
C ALA A 147 1.22 -9.55 18.62
N SER A 148 2.44 -9.18 18.24
CA SER A 148 2.80 -7.81 17.86
C SER A 148 3.27 -7.73 16.42
N PHE A 149 2.58 -6.94 15.59
CA PHE A 149 2.98 -6.66 14.21
C PHE A 149 3.88 -5.42 14.09
N ALA A 150 4.94 -5.39 14.89
CA ALA A 150 5.99 -4.38 14.85
C ALA A 150 7.26 -4.96 14.20
N ALA A 151 8.10 -4.09 13.61
CA ALA A 151 9.44 -4.49 13.19
C ALA A 151 10.27 -4.71 14.46
N PRO A 152 10.73 -5.94 14.74
CA PRO A 152 11.50 -6.20 15.94
C PRO A 152 12.95 -5.73 15.76
N GLU A 153 13.59 -5.28 16.83
CA GLU A 153 15.02 -4.87 16.82
C GLU A 153 15.96 -6.04 16.53
N SER A 154 15.52 -7.26 16.84
CA SER A 154 16.23 -8.51 16.57
C SER A 154 15.26 -9.57 16.04
N ALA A 155 15.79 -10.64 15.45
CA ALA A 155 14.94 -11.73 14.96
C ALA A 155 14.11 -12.32 16.13
N PRO A 156 12.77 -12.43 15.98
CA PRO A 156 11.92 -12.87 17.08
C PRO A 156 12.26 -14.30 17.46
N ILE A 157 12.46 -14.54 18.76
CA ILE A 157 12.81 -15.85 19.31
C ILE A 157 11.53 -16.70 19.31
N GLY A 158 11.36 -17.47 18.25
CA GLY A 158 10.31 -18.49 18.17
C GLY A 158 10.63 -19.69 19.06
N TRP A 159 9.61 -20.48 19.39
CA TRP A 159 9.78 -21.74 20.13
C TRP A 159 10.41 -22.85 19.28
N VAL A 160 10.44 -22.66 17.97
CA VAL A 160 10.89 -23.64 16.98
C VAL A 160 11.71 -22.95 15.90
N LYS A 161 12.63 -23.69 15.27
CA LYS A 161 13.40 -23.22 14.11
C LYS A 161 12.49 -22.78 12.97
N ARG A 162 12.97 -21.84 12.16
CA ARG A 162 12.23 -21.25 11.02
C ARG A 162 11.67 -22.33 10.10
N GLU A 163 12.51 -23.27 9.69
CA GLU A 163 12.18 -24.26 8.66
C GLU A 163 11.01 -25.15 9.12
N LEU A 164 10.98 -25.50 10.40
CA LEU A 164 9.90 -26.31 10.98
C LEU A 164 8.65 -25.45 11.29
N ALA A 165 8.82 -24.18 11.66
CA ALA A 165 7.68 -23.29 11.90
C ALA A 165 6.89 -22.96 10.61
N GLU A 166 7.59 -22.83 9.47
CA GLU A 166 6.98 -22.57 8.16
C GLU A 166 6.30 -23.80 7.54
N GLN A 167 6.61 -25.02 8.03
CA GLN A 167 5.95 -26.22 7.54
C GLN A 167 4.45 -26.23 7.86
N PRO A 168 3.62 -26.85 6.98
CA PRO A 168 2.21 -27.06 7.26
C PRO A 168 1.98 -27.84 8.56
N THR A 169 0.84 -27.59 9.20
CA THR A 169 0.43 -28.30 10.42
C THR A 169 0.29 -29.81 10.21
N SER A 170 -0.05 -30.26 8.99
CA SER A 170 -0.08 -31.67 8.61
C SER A 170 1.27 -32.37 8.73
N ASN A 171 2.37 -31.61 8.60
CA ASN A 171 3.74 -32.11 8.62
C ASN A 171 4.42 -31.83 9.98
N GLY A 172 3.67 -31.44 11.01
CA GLY A 172 4.19 -31.14 12.34
C GLY A 172 4.72 -29.71 12.51
N GLY A 173 4.53 -28.84 11.52
CA GLY A 173 4.88 -27.42 11.63
C GLY A 173 3.77 -26.55 12.20
N VAL A 174 4.03 -25.25 12.29
CA VAL A 174 3.06 -24.25 12.80
C VAL A 174 2.24 -23.63 11.67
N GLY A 175 2.73 -23.69 10.42
CA GLY A 175 2.11 -23.08 9.26
C GLY A 175 2.29 -21.56 9.21
N ILE A 176 3.44 -21.05 9.68
CA ILE A 176 3.75 -19.62 9.59
C ILE A 176 4.02 -19.26 8.12
N PRO A 177 3.30 -18.28 7.53
CA PRO A 177 3.55 -17.90 6.15
C PRO A 177 4.86 -17.09 6.03
N SER A 178 5.54 -17.25 4.89
CA SER A 178 6.65 -16.39 4.48
C SER A 178 6.26 -15.59 3.24
N ILE A 179 6.47 -14.27 3.29
CA ILE A 179 6.22 -13.38 2.16
C ILE A 179 7.15 -13.71 1.00
N GLN A 180 8.39 -14.12 1.28
CA GLN A 180 9.31 -14.54 0.22
C GLN A 180 8.73 -15.69 -0.62
N THR A 181 8.22 -16.74 0.04
CA THR A 181 7.63 -17.90 -0.66
C THR A 181 6.35 -17.54 -1.40
N GLU A 182 5.51 -16.69 -0.81
CA GLU A 182 4.25 -16.25 -1.41
C GLU A 182 4.47 -15.36 -2.64
N LEU A 183 5.47 -14.47 -2.60
CA LEU A 183 5.86 -13.65 -3.74
C LEU A 183 6.44 -14.49 -4.89
N LEU A 184 7.27 -15.49 -4.57
CA LEU A 184 7.78 -16.43 -5.57
C LEU A 184 6.64 -17.20 -6.23
N ALA A 185 5.68 -17.70 -5.43
CA ALA A 185 4.50 -18.39 -5.95
C ALA A 185 3.63 -17.47 -6.83
N MET A 186 3.43 -16.22 -6.41
CA MET A 186 2.68 -15.22 -7.18
C MET A 186 3.34 -14.92 -8.53
N SER A 187 4.66 -14.71 -8.54
CA SER A 187 5.43 -14.48 -9.77
C SER A 187 5.40 -15.69 -10.70
N ALA A 188 5.64 -16.89 -10.18
CA ALA A 188 5.60 -18.12 -10.97
C ALA A 188 4.22 -18.33 -11.62
N THR A 189 3.14 -18.08 -10.87
CA THR A 189 1.77 -18.16 -11.38
C THR A 189 1.51 -17.15 -12.50
N MET A 190 2.01 -15.92 -12.37
CA MET A 190 1.83 -14.88 -13.38
C MET A 190 2.60 -15.19 -14.66
N VAL A 191 3.87 -15.59 -14.53
CA VAL A 191 4.72 -15.98 -15.66
C VAL A 191 4.15 -17.21 -16.39
N GLY A 192 3.67 -18.21 -15.64
CA GLY A 192 3.02 -19.38 -16.24
C GLY A 192 1.79 -19.01 -17.07
N LYS A 193 0.93 -18.13 -16.56
CA LYS A 193 -0.24 -17.61 -17.30
C LYS A 193 0.18 -16.87 -18.57
N TRP A 194 1.23 -16.05 -18.51
CA TRP A 194 1.76 -15.38 -19.69
C TRP A 194 2.30 -16.36 -20.72
N GLY A 195 3.09 -17.34 -20.30
CA GLY A 195 3.62 -18.38 -21.18
C GLY A 195 2.51 -19.15 -21.92
N LEU A 196 1.42 -19.48 -21.22
CA LEU A 196 0.26 -20.14 -21.83
C LEU A 196 -0.51 -19.22 -22.79
N SER A 197 -0.63 -17.92 -22.48
CA SER A 197 -1.34 -16.97 -23.35
C SER A 197 -0.61 -16.68 -24.67
N GLN A 198 0.72 -16.85 -24.69
CA GLN A 198 1.55 -16.59 -25.87
C GLN A 198 1.71 -17.83 -26.77
N ASN A 199 1.24 -19.00 -26.34
CA ASN A 199 1.38 -20.25 -27.09
C ASN A 199 0.00 -20.78 -27.53
N PRO A 200 -0.54 -20.33 -28.68
CA PRO A 200 -1.89 -20.68 -29.14
C PRO A 200 -2.06 -22.16 -29.55
N GLN A 201 -1.01 -22.98 -29.47
CA GLN A 201 -1.02 -24.40 -29.87
C GLN A 201 -1.42 -25.37 -28.73
N ILE A 202 -1.77 -24.86 -27.53
CA ILE A 202 -2.08 -25.68 -26.34
C ILE A 202 -3.53 -25.44 -25.82
N GLN A 203 -4.41 -24.83 -26.61
CA GLN A 203 -5.85 -24.74 -26.29
C GLN A 203 -6.66 -25.86 -26.94
#